data_AF-A0A1I0F6Y2-F1
#
_entry.id   AF-A0A1I0F6Y2-F1
#
_cell.length_a   1.000
_cell.length_b   1.000
_cell.length_c   1.000
_cell.angle_alpha   90.00
_cell.angle_beta   90.00
_cell.angle_gamma   90.00
#
_symmetry.space_group_name_H-M   'P 1'
#
loop_
_entity.id
_entity.type
_entity.pdbx_description
1 polymer ?
#
loop_
_entity_poly.entity_id
_entity_poly.type
_entity_poly.pdbx_seq_one_letter_code
_entity_poly.pdbx_strand_id
1 'polypeptide(L)' 'MDKEKKKLLKDLFFCLQLGFQVIGIFLFAVIVGLWLDKQFNTQPVILLILLFLAFGYVIKILLGAGKE' A
#
# COMPACT_ATOMS: atom_id res chain seq x y z
N MET A 1 18.78 -23.89 18.64
CA MET A 1 18.51 -23.67 17.19
C MET A 1 17.35 -22.67 17.00
N ASP A 2 17.10 -21.80 17.99
CA ASP A 2 15.77 -21.19 18.18
C ASP A 2 15.76 -19.66 18.03
N LYS A 3 16.94 -19.02 18.11
CA LYS A 3 17.07 -17.56 17.95
C LYS A 3 16.91 -17.12 16.49
N GLU A 4 17.44 -17.90 15.55
CA GLU A 4 17.34 -17.66 14.10
C GLU A 4 15.88 -17.69 13.61
N LYS A 5 15.12 -18.73 14.00
CA LYS A 5 13.70 -18.86 13.61
C LYS A 5 12.84 -17.73 14.18
N LYS A 6 13.11 -17.27 15.41
CA LYS A 6 12.43 -16.10 15.99
C LYS A 6 12.74 -14.82 15.23
N LYS A 7 13.96 -14.65 14.73
CA LYS A 7 14.35 -13.47 13.95
C LYS A 7 13.64 -13.44 12.60
N LEU A 8 13.63 -14.58 11.88
CA LEU A 8 12.92 -14.73 10.60
C LEU A 8 11.41 -14.54 10.71
N LEU A 9 10.78 -15.07 11.78
CA LEU A 9 9.35 -14.84 12.02
C LEU A 9 9.05 -13.36 12.30
N LYS A 10 9.96 -12.66 12.98
CA LYS A 10 9.80 -11.24 13.28
C LYS A 10 9.93 -10.38 12.02
N ASP A 11 10.88 -10.71 11.15
CA ASP A 11 11.03 -10.08 9.82
C ASP A 11 9.82 -10.35 8.92
N LEU A 12 9.34 -11.59 8.89
CA LEU A 12 8.18 -11.95 8.10
C LEU A 12 6.93 -11.20 8.58
N PHE A 13 6.76 -11.07 9.90
CA PHE A 13 5.68 -10.30 10.48
C PHE A 13 5.82 -8.80 10.19
N PHE A 14 7.05 -8.27 10.18
CA PHE A 14 7.33 -6.87 9.84
C PHE A 14 7.01 -6.57 8.37
N CYS A 15 7.44 -7.46 7.47
CA CYS A 15 7.13 -7.38 6.05
C CYS A 15 5.62 -7.53 5.79
N LEU A 16 4.95 -8.42 6.51
CA LEU A 16 3.51 -8.60 6.43
C LEU A 16 2.74 -7.38 6.95
N GLN A 17 3.21 -6.75 8.04
CA GLN A 17 2.65 -5.52 8.58
C GLN A 17 2.86 -4.33 7.63
N LEU A 18 4.03 -4.22 7.01
CA LEU A 18 4.32 -3.23 5.97
C LEU A 18 3.38 -3.43 4.77
N GLY A 19 3.22 -4.68 4.30
CA GLY A 19 2.28 -5.02 3.24
C GLY A 19 0.83 -4.65 3.60
N PHE A 20 0.40 -4.96 4.82
CA PHE A 20 -0.94 -4.60 5.31
C PHE A 20 -1.14 -3.08 5.38
N GLN A 21 -0.13 -2.33 5.80
CA GLN A 21 -0.18 -0.87 5.85
C GLN A 21 -0.30 -0.26 4.44
N VAL A 22 0.45 -0.79 3.48
CA VAL A 22 0.38 -0.39 2.07
C VAL A 22 -1.00 -0.69 1.49
N ILE A 23 -1.49 -1.91 1.69
CA ILE A 23 -2.81 -2.35 1.20
C ILE A 23 -3.92 -1.52 1.84
N GLY A 24 -3.83 -1.22 3.13
CA GLY A 24 -4.79 -0.39 3.85
C GLY A 24 -4.86 1.04 3.30
N ILE A 25 -3.71 1.67 3.06
CA ILE A 25 -3.64 3.01 2.44
C ILE A 25 -4.20 2.97 1.01
N PHE A 26 -3.91 1.91 0.25
CA PHE A 26 -4.41 1.73 -1.11
C PHE A 26 -5.94 1.59 -1.15
N LEU A 27 -6.51 0.72 -0.31
CA LEU A 27 -7.97 0.57 -0.20
C LEU A 27 -8.64 1.87 0.24
N PHE A 28 -8.06 2.57 1.21
CA PHE A 28 -8.60 3.84 1.70
C PHE A 28 -8.58 4.90 0.59
N ALA A 29 -7.48 5.01 -0.16
CA ALA A 29 -7.39 5.88 -1.32
C ALA A 29 -8.47 5.54 -2.35
N VAL A 30 -8.63 4.26 -2.73
CA VAL A 30 -9.64 3.84 -3.71
C VAL A 30 -11.07 4.19 -3.26
N ILE A 31 -11.40 3.97 -1.98
CA ILE A 31 -12.73 4.32 -1.43
C ILE A 31 -12.96 5.83 -1.46
N VAL A 32 -11.97 6.63 -1.02
CA VAL A 32 -12.05 8.09 -1.04
C VAL A 32 -12.15 8.60 -2.48
N GLY A 33 -11.39 8.02 -3.40
CA GLY A 33 -11.43 8.31 -4.83
C GLY A 33 -12.81 8.05 -5.42
N LEU A 34 -13.40 6.87 -5.18
CA LEU A 34 -14.76 6.53 -5.63
C LEU A 34 -15.82 7.46 -5.04
N TRP A 35 -15.66 7.86 -3.78
CA TRP A 35 -16.60 8.76 -3.12
C TRP A 35 -16.53 10.18 -3.71
N LEU A 36 -15.32 10.69 -3.99
CA LEU A 36 -15.13 11.96 -4.67
C LEU A 36 -15.64 11.93 -6.12
N ASP A 37 -15.40 10.84 -6.84
CA ASP A 37 -15.85 10.65 -8.23
C ASP A 37 -17.37 10.78 -8.34
N LYS A 38 -18.08 10.16 -7.39
CA LYS A 38 -19.54 10.22 -7.28
C LYS A 38 -20.08 11.61 -6.95
N GLN A 39 -19.34 12.39 -6.16
CA GLN A 39 -19.73 13.75 -5.76
C GLN A 39 -19.44 14.78 -6.84
N PHE A 40 -18.30 14.67 -7.51
CA PHE A 40 -17.86 15.71 -8.45
C PHE A 40 -18.38 15.51 -9.88
N ASN A 41 -19.01 14.38 -10.22
CA ASN A 41 -19.47 14.03 -11.58
C ASN A 41 -18.39 14.24 -12.66
N THR A 42 -17.14 14.39 -12.22
CA THR A 42 -15.99 14.66 -13.06
C THR A 42 -15.52 13.28 -13.48
N GLN A 43 -15.44 13.07 -14.79
CA GLN A 43 -14.89 11.86 -15.41
C GLN A 43 -13.75 11.28 -14.58
N PRO A 44 -13.56 9.93 -14.56
CA PRO A 44 -12.82 9.14 -13.57
C PRO A 44 -11.29 9.38 -13.51
N VAL A 45 -10.88 10.64 -13.57
CA VAL A 45 -9.54 11.19 -13.67
C VAL A 45 -8.95 11.35 -12.28
N ILE A 46 -9.75 11.76 -11.29
CA ILE A 46 -9.32 11.85 -9.88
C ILE A 46 -9.01 10.45 -9.36
N LEU A 47 -9.88 9.48 -9.65
CA LEU A 47 -9.65 8.07 -9.35
C LEU A 47 -8.37 7.55 -10.03
N LEU A 48 -8.16 7.87 -11.31
CA LEU A 48 -6.96 7.47 -12.06
C LEU A 48 -5.68 8.05 -11.47
N ILE A 49 -5.66 9.34 -11.14
CA ILE A 49 -4.51 10.01 -10.53
C ILE A 49 -4.22 9.41 -9.15
N LEU A 50 -5.25 9.20 -8.33
CA LEU A 50 -5.10 8.63 -7.00
C LEU A 50 -4.61 7.17 -7.06
N LEU A 51 -5.10 6.39 -8.03
CA LEU A 51 -4.66 5.03 -8.29
C LEU A 51 -3.20 4.99 -8.73
N PHE A 52 -2.78 5.88 -9.66
CA PHE A 52 -1.37 6.02 -10.07
C PHE A 52 -0.47 6.44 -8.90
N LEU A 53 -0.94 7.36 -8.05
CA LEU A 53 -0.20 7.81 -6.87
C LEU A 53 -0.02 6.66 -5.88
N ALA A 54 -1.10 5.91 -5.61
CA ALA A 54 -1.09 4.77 -4.71
C ALA A 54 -0.20 3.65 -5.26
N PHE A 55 -0.24 3.40 -6.57
CA PHE A 55 0.63 2.43 -7.24
C PHE A 55 2.11 2.85 -7.15
N GLY A 56 2.41 4.12 -7.39
CA GLY A 56 3.76 4.67 -7.23
C GLY A 56 4.26 4.56 -5.79
N TYR A 57 3.39 4.77 -4.81
CA TYR A 57 3.72 4.65 -3.38
C TYR A 57 3.99 3.18 -2.98
N VAL A 58 3.17 2.24 -3.48
CA VAL A 58 3.36 0.80 -3.30
C VAL A 58 4.70 0.36 -3.89
N ILE A 59 5.02 0.74 -5.14
CA ILE A 59 6.29 0.39 -5.78
C ILE A 59 7.47 1.01 -5.04
N LYS A 60 7.34 2.24 -4.55
CA LYS A 60 8.39 2.90 -3.75
C LYS A 60 8.64 2.17 -2.42
N ILE A 61 7.58 1.70 -1.76
CA ILE A 61 7.70 0.89 -0.55
C ILE A 61 8.32 -0.48 -0.87
N LEU A 62 7.90 -1.13 -1.96
CA LEU A 62 8.45 -2.43 -2.37
C LEU A 62 9.95 -2.33 -2.72
N LEU A 63 10.34 -1.28 -3.48
CA LEU A 63 11.72 -1.00 -3.84
C LEU A 63 12.57 -0.57 -2.63
N GLY A 64 11.96 0.11 -1.65
CA GLY A 64 12.61 0.47 -0.39
C GLY A 64 12.82 -0.73 0.53
N ALA A 65 11.86 -1.66 0.57
CA ALA A 65 11.92 -2.88 1.36
C ALA A 65 12.90 -3.93 0.77
N GLY A 66 13.15 -3.90 -0.54
CA GLY A 66 14.15 -4.76 -1.19
C GLY A 66 15.59 -4.27 -1.11
N LYS A 67 15.84 -3.14 -0.43
CA LYS A 67 17.19 -2.54 -0.29
C LYS A 67 17.86 -2.85 1.05
N GLU A 68 17.33 -3.83 1.79
CA GLU A 68 17.96 -4.44 2.97
C GLU A 68 18.48 -5.85 2.65
#